data_AF-A0A923PMC3-F1
#
_entry.id   AF-A0A923PMC3-F1
#
_cell.length_a   1.000
_cell.length_b   1.000
_cell.length_c   1.000
_cell.angle_alpha   90.00
_cell.angle_beta   90.00
_cell.angle_gamma   90.00
#
_symmetry.space_group_name_H-M   'P 1'
#
loop_
_entity.id
_entity.type
_entity.pdbx_description
1 polymer ?
#
loop_
_entity_poly.entity_id
_entity_poly.type
_entity_poly.pdbx_seq_one_letter_code
_entity_poly.pdbx_strand_id
1 'polypeptide(L)'
;MIPHYLLLAALAITLCACNAKSAPETAAEPAPTAQATQASYPSIPAEKIAYLGENATYLDGIFYHLPISMNQDNLDQIRATLSTIAAEPATIPAGAKPIAHLWFQVNGKNVEEADLYFQDDIAAYVWYENGKPAYSNLMTVAGIDFYNSIINSVPK
;
A
#
# COMPACT_ATOMS: atom_id res chain seq x y z
N MET A 1 52.56 -4.01 30.94
CA MET A 1 53.12 -5.24 30.33
C MET A 1 52.25 -6.40 30.77
N ILE A 2 51.57 -7.04 29.81
CA ILE A 2 50.58 -8.10 30.02
C ILE A 2 51.30 -9.45 29.96
N PRO A 3 51.13 -10.36 30.94
CA PRO A 3 51.36 -11.79 30.72
C PRO A 3 50.04 -12.56 30.83
N HIS A 4 49.64 -13.23 29.74
CA HIS A 4 49.74 -14.69 29.55
C HIS A 4 48.96 -15.50 30.60
N TYR A 5 47.87 -16.16 30.19
CA TYR A 5 47.67 -17.60 30.27
C TYR A 5 46.23 -17.98 29.85
N LEU A 6 46.16 -18.70 28.73
CA LEU A 6 45.35 -19.91 28.51
C LEU A 6 43.83 -19.89 28.86
N LEU A 7 42.99 -19.99 27.83
CA LEU A 7 42.17 -21.18 27.55
C LEU A 7 41.50 -20.99 26.17
N LEU A 8 42.01 -21.60 25.10
CA LEU A 8 41.46 -22.83 24.52
C LEU A 8 39.92 -22.83 24.39
N ALA A 9 39.44 -22.53 23.18
CA ALA A 9 38.23 -23.14 22.63
C ALA A 9 38.27 -23.08 21.09
N ALA A 10 39.20 -23.85 20.51
CA ALA A 10 39.10 -24.32 19.14
C ALA A 10 38.60 -25.77 19.19
N LEU A 11 37.37 -26.03 18.72
CA LEU A 11 36.88 -27.37 18.39
C LEU A 11 35.66 -27.22 17.47
N ALA A 12 35.89 -27.23 16.15
CA ALA A 12 35.82 -28.40 15.28
C ALA A 12 34.39 -28.69 14.78
N ILE A 13 34.20 -28.33 13.50
CA ILE A 13 33.73 -29.19 12.41
C ILE A 13 32.78 -30.31 12.85
N THR A 14 31.50 -30.15 12.53
CA THR A 14 30.61 -31.28 12.28
C THR A 14 29.95 -31.11 10.92
N LEU A 15 30.54 -31.81 9.96
CA LEU A 15 29.96 -32.16 8.67
C LEU A 15 28.67 -32.93 8.91
N CYS A 16 27.52 -32.34 8.58
CA CYS A 16 26.28 -33.08 8.41
C CYS A 16 26.21 -33.53 6.94
N ALA A 17 26.70 -34.74 6.69
CA ALA A 17 26.54 -35.44 5.43
C ALA A 17 25.07 -35.86 5.27
N CYS A 18 24.31 -35.11 4.47
CA CYS A 18 23.05 -35.61 3.92
C CYS A 18 23.34 -36.35 2.62
N ASN A 19 23.45 -37.67 2.71
CA ASN A 19 23.43 -38.55 1.55
C ASN A 19 21.98 -39.04 1.37
N ALA A 20 21.22 -38.39 0.48
CA ALA A 20 19.86 -38.78 0.13
C ALA A 20 19.72 -38.90 -1.39
N LYS A 21 20.08 -40.09 -1.89
CA LYS A 21 19.43 -40.86 -2.96
C LYS A 21 18.65 -40.05 -4.01
N SER A 22 19.27 -39.84 -5.17
CA SER A 22 18.60 -39.35 -6.37
C SER A 22 17.45 -40.27 -6.78
N ALA A 23 16.23 -39.75 -6.69
CA ALA A 23 15.05 -40.33 -7.33
C ALA A 23 15.00 -39.86 -8.81
N PRO A 24 14.33 -40.60 -9.71
CA PRO A 24 14.34 -40.30 -11.12
C PRO A 24 13.56 -39.02 -11.42
N GLU A 25 14.17 -38.18 -12.25
CA GLU A 25 13.62 -36.95 -12.81
C GLU A 25 12.36 -37.30 -13.63
N THR A 26 11.21 -37.13 -13.01
CA THR A 26 9.93 -37.08 -13.71
C THR A 26 9.90 -35.75 -14.44
N ALA A 27 9.81 -35.80 -15.77
CA ALA A 27 9.67 -34.62 -16.62
C ALA A 27 8.58 -33.71 -16.05
N ALA A 28 8.98 -32.50 -15.64
CA ALA A 28 8.07 -31.50 -15.11
C ALA A 28 7.07 -31.12 -16.20
N GLU A 29 5.80 -31.42 -15.95
CA GLU A 29 4.67 -30.83 -16.63
C GLU A 29 4.81 -29.30 -16.55
N PRO A 30 4.58 -28.54 -17.64
CA PRO A 30 4.69 -27.10 -17.59
C PRO A 30 3.72 -26.56 -16.55
N ALA A 31 4.26 -25.95 -15.50
CA ALA A 31 3.47 -25.31 -14.45
C ALA A 31 2.48 -24.33 -15.10
N PRO A 32 1.21 -24.31 -14.68
CA PRO A 32 0.25 -23.34 -15.19
C PRO A 32 0.83 -21.95 -14.93
N THR A 33 1.00 -21.19 -16.00
CA THR A 33 1.43 -19.81 -15.92
C THR A 33 0.39 -19.09 -15.07
N ALA A 34 0.77 -18.69 -13.85
CA ALA A 34 -0.11 -17.96 -12.96
C ALA A 34 -0.54 -16.68 -13.68
N GLN A 35 -1.78 -16.67 -14.18
CA GLN A 35 -2.39 -15.46 -14.66
C GLN A 35 -2.39 -14.47 -13.51
N ALA A 36 -1.82 -13.30 -13.75
CA ALA A 36 -1.81 -12.20 -12.80
C ALA A 36 -3.24 -11.88 -12.38
N THR A 37 -3.67 -12.35 -11.21
CA THR A 37 -5.02 -12.15 -10.70
C THR A 37 -5.20 -10.68 -10.35
N GLN A 38 -6.08 -9.99 -11.08
CA GLN A 38 -6.49 -8.62 -10.76
C GLN A 38 -7.28 -8.64 -9.45
N ALA A 39 -6.99 -7.71 -8.54
CA ALA A 39 -7.76 -7.55 -7.32
C ALA A 39 -8.97 -6.65 -7.62
N SER A 40 -10.17 -7.12 -7.25
CA SER A 40 -11.41 -6.37 -7.37
C SER A 40 -12.09 -6.31 -6.01
N TYR A 41 -12.37 -5.10 -5.55
CA TYR A 41 -13.08 -4.82 -4.31
C TYR A 41 -14.38 -4.08 -4.63
N PRO A 42 -15.43 -4.19 -3.80
CA PRO A 42 -16.60 -3.32 -3.94
C PRO A 42 -16.23 -1.87 -3.61
N SER A 43 -17.07 -0.91 -4.04
CA SER A 43 -16.96 0.48 -3.61
C SER A 43 -17.14 0.63 -2.10
N ILE A 44 -16.44 1.60 -1.50
CA ILE A 44 -16.67 1.94 -0.09
C ILE A 44 -18.12 2.43 0.09
N PRO A 45 -18.81 2.07 1.19
CA PRO A 45 -20.13 2.60 1.50
C PRO A 45 -20.15 4.14 1.47
N ALA A 46 -21.15 4.72 0.80
CA ALA A 46 -21.27 6.17 0.67
C ALA A 46 -21.40 6.87 2.03
N GLU A 47 -21.97 6.18 3.02
CA GLU A 47 -22.13 6.65 4.39
C GLU A 47 -20.78 6.87 5.08
N LYS A 48 -19.74 6.09 4.75
CA LYS A 48 -18.39 6.29 5.29
C LYS A 48 -17.78 7.59 4.74
N ILE A 49 -17.91 7.83 3.43
CA ILE A 49 -17.45 9.08 2.80
C ILE A 49 -18.22 10.28 3.35
N ALA A 50 -19.55 10.16 3.50
CA ALA A 50 -20.38 11.19 4.11
C ALA A 50 -19.97 11.48 5.56
N TYR A 51 -19.74 10.43 6.36
CA TYR A 51 -19.26 10.56 7.73
C TYR A 51 -17.93 11.33 7.81
N LEU A 52 -16.97 11.02 6.92
CA LEU A 52 -15.72 11.79 6.83
C LEU A 52 -15.98 13.25 6.43
N GLY A 53 -16.85 13.49 5.44
CA GLY A 53 -17.21 14.83 4.99
C GLY A 53 -17.95 15.68 6.03
N GLU A 54 -18.49 15.06 7.08
CA GLU A 54 -19.16 15.74 8.17
C GLU A 54 -18.29 15.88 9.42
N ASN A 55 -17.40 14.92 9.68
CA ASN A 55 -16.76 14.76 10.99
C ASN A 55 -15.23 14.75 10.96
N ALA A 56 -14.57 14.63 9.80
CA ALA A 56 -13.13 14.56 9.74
C ALA A 56 -12.47 15.83 10.29
N THR A 57 -11.46 15.65 11.13
CA THR A 57 -10.70 16.73 11.75
C THR A 57 -9.29 16.84 11.18
N TYR A 58 -8.80 15.77 10.57
CA TYR A 58 -7.46 15.75 10.00
C TYR A 58 -7.36 14.71 8.87
N LEU A 59 -6.53 15.01 7.88
CA LEU A 59 -6.06 14.06 6.89
C LEU A 59 -4.54 14.15 6.86
N ASP A 60 -3.88 13.00 7.02
CA ASP A 60 -2.46 12.82 6.74
C ASP A 60 -2.29 11.98 5.48
N GLY A 61 -1.26 12.27 4.70
CA GLY A 61 -0.94 11.58 3.47
C GLY A 61 0.56 11.53 3.27
N ILE A 62 1.10 10.33 3.10
CA ILE A 62 2.53 10.10 2.82
C ILE A 62 2.66 9.51 1.43
N PHE A 63 3.43 10.17 0.56
CA PHE A 63 3.78 9.64 -0.76
C PHE A 63 5.09 8.86 -0.67
N TYR A 64 5.07 7.57 -1.02
CA TYR A 64 6.19 6.66 -0.74
C TYR A 64 7.47 6.96 -1.52
N HIS A 65 7.33 7.60 -2.68
CA HIS A 65 8.42 7.82 -3.63
C HIS A 65 8.59 9.29 -4.01
N LEU A 66 7.85 10.20 -3.36
CA LEU A 66 7.94 11.63 -3.59
C LEU A 66 8.21 12.32 -2.25
N PRO A 67 9.00 13.41 -2.21
CA PRO A 67 9.21 14.20 -1.01
C PRO A 67 7.99 15.08 -0.69
N ILE A 68 6.79 14.47 -0.70
CA ILE A 68 5.51 15.12 -0.50
C ILE A 68 4.85 14.49 0.72
N SER A 69 4.41 15.34 1.65
CA SER A 69 3.43 14.99 2.66
C SER A 69 2.23 15.91 2.50
N MET A 70 1.04 15.33 2.53
CA MET A 70 -0.22 16.05 2.47
C MET A 70 -0.82 16.08 3.87
N ASN A 71 -0.95 17.28 4.44
CA ASN A 71 -1.56 17.48 5.74
C ASN A 71 -2.71 18.47 5.59
N GLN A 72 -3.92 18.06 5.97
CA GLN A 72 -5.11 18.90 5.92
C GLN A 72 -5.79 18.85 7.28
N ASP A 73 -5.91 20.01 7.92
CA ASP A 73 -6.41 20.16 9.30
C ASP A 73 -7.76 20.91 9.37
N ASN A 74 -8.35 21.21 8.21
CA ASN A 74 -9.66 21.82 8.10
C ASN A 74 -10.57 21.00 7.18
N LEU A 75 -11.86 21.00 7.53
CA LEU A 75 -12.85 20.13 6.91
C LEU A 75 -13.05 20.41 5.42
N ASP A 76 -12.89 21.66 4.96
CA ASP A 76 -13.11 22.02 3.56
C ASP A 76 -11.99 21.45 2.65
N GLN A 77 -10.73 21.45 3.10
CA GLN A 77 -9.66 20.76 2.38
C GLN A 77 -9.87 19.25 2.34
N ILE A 78 -10.31 18.66 3.46
CA ILE A 78 -10.60 17.23 3.52
C ILE A 78 -11.77 16.88 2.58
N ARG A 79 -12.82 17.70 2.54
CA ARG A 79 -13.93 17.56 1.57
C ARG A 79 -13.47 17.68 0.13
N ALA A 80 -12.51 18.57 -0.16
CA ALA A 80 -11.93 18.65 -1.50
C ALA A 80 -11.24 17.33 -1.86
N THR A 81 -10.47 16.73 -0.95
CA THR A 81 -9.89 15.39 -1.15
C THR A 81 -10.98 14.33 -1.31
N LEU A 82 -12.03 14.32 -0.49
CA LEU A 82 -13.12 13.35 -0.60
C LEU A 82 -13.88 13.47 -1.94
N SER A 83 -13.98 14.68 -2.51
CA SER A 83 -14.63 14.91 -3.80
C SER A 83 -13.91 14.29 -5.01
N THR A 84 -12.66 13.86 -4.80
CA THR A 84 -11.87 13.16 -5.82
C THR A 84 -12.25 11.69 -5.96
N ILE A 85 -13.07 11.16 -5.06
CA ILE A 85 -13.48 9.74 -5.02
C ILE A 85 -14.71 9.55 -5.90
N ALA A 86 -14.61 8.68 -6.91
CA ALA A 86 -15.75 8.29 -7.74
C ALA A 86 -16.58 7.20 -7.05
N ALA A 87 -17.83 7.01 -7.49
CA ALA A 87 -18.73 6.03 -6.89
C ALA A 87 -18.40 4.58 -7.34
N GLU A 88 -17.78 4.45 -8.50
CA GLU A 88 -17.51 3.19 -9.18
C GLU A 88 -16.31 2.47 -8.57
N PRO A 89 -16.35 1.12 -8.47
CA PRO A 89 -15.23 0.34 -7.95
C PRO A 89 -14.06 0.34 -8.94
N ALA A 90 -12.85 0.25 -8.40
CA ALA A 90 -11.63 0.13 -9.21
C ALA A 90 -11.14 -1.31 -9.27
N THR A 91 -10.70 -1.74 -10.46
CA THR A 91 -9.93 -2.96 -10.65
C THR A 91 -8.44 -2.64 -10.55
N ILE A 92 -7.72 -3.30 -9.65
CA ILE A 92 -6.30 -3.07 -9.43
C ILE A 92 -5.49 -4.18 -10.14
N PRO A 93 -4.68 -3.82 -11.16
CA PRO A 93 -3.80 -4.78 -11.83
C PRO A 93 -2.86 -5.49 -10.84
N ALA A 94 -2.60 -6.77 -11.08
CA ALA A 94 -1.67 -7.51 -10.24
C ALA A 94 -0.27 -6.87 -10.27
N GLY A 95 0.33 -6.68 -9.09
CA GLY A 95 1.65 -6.07 -8.97
C GLY A 95 1.67 -4.54 -9.06
N ALA A 96 0.53 -3.89 -9.29
CA ALA A 96 0.41 -2.45 -9.10
C ALA A 96 0.78 -2.09 -7.65
N LYS A 97 1.44 -0.94 -7.47
CA LYS A 97 1.84 -0.46 -6.16
C LYS A 97 1.16 0.87 -5.86
N PRO A 98 0.76 1.10 -4.61
CA PRO A 98 0.30 2.41 -4.22
C PRO A 98 1.46 3.42 -4.26
N ILE A 99 1.13 4.67 -4.58
CA ILE A 99 2.07 5.79 -4.56
C ILE A 99 2.01 6.57 -3.24
N ALA A 100 0.90 6.45 -2.52
CA ALA A 100 0.67 7.12 -1.26
C ALA A 100 -0.27 6.32 -0.37
N HIS A 101 -0.26 6.67 0.92
CA HIS A 101 -1.23 6.19 1.89
C HIS A 101 -1.80 7.37 2.66
N LEU A 102 -3.11 7.34 2.85
CA LEU A 102 -3.90 8.41 3.46
C LEU A 102 -4.55 7.90 4.74
N TRP A 103 -4.49 8.69 5.80
CA TRP A 103 -5.20 8.46 7.06
C TRP A 103 -6.18 9.59 7.32
N PHE A 104 -7.45 9.24 7.43
CA PHE A 104 -8.51 10.16 7.81
C PHE A 104 -8.77 10.03 9.31
N GLN A 105 -8.76 11.16 10.01
CA GLN A 105 -8.91 11.20 11.46
C GLN A 105 -10.15 11.98 11.89
N VAL A 106 -10.76 11.52 12.98
CA VAL A 106 -11.79 12.23 13.71
C VAL A 106 -11.32 12.36 15.15
N ASN A 107 -11.14 13.60 15.61
CA ASN A 107 -10.68 13.91 16.97
C ASN A 107 -9.38 13.17 17.35
N GLY A 108 -8.41 13.16 16.43
CA GLY A 108 -7.09 12.54 16.63
C GLY A 108 -7.07 11.01 16.59
N LYS A 109 -8.13 10.37 16.09
CA LYS A 109 -8.18 8.91 15.87
C LYS A 109 -8.35 8.60 14.40
N ASN A 110 -7.52 7.71 13.86
CA ASN A 110 -7.70 7.16 12.52
C ASN A 110 -9.04 6.40 12.46
N VAL A 111 -9.91 6.80 11.54
CA VAL A 111 -11.24 6.18 11.35
C VAL A 111 -11.35 5.48 10.00
N GLU A 112 -10.65 5.96 8.98
CA GLU A 112 -10.57 5.37 7.65
C GLU A 112 -9.15 5.57 7.12
N GLU A 113 -8.66 4.62 6.34
CA GLU A 113 -7.36 4.72 5.69
C GLU A 113 -7.43 4.12 4.28
N ALA A 114 -6.63 4.68 3.37
CA ALA A 114 -6.64 4.27 1.97
C ALA A 114 -5.27 4.37 1.33
N ASP A 115 -4.96 3.40 0.50
CA ASP A 115 -3.89 3.47 -0.47
C ASP A 115 -4.35 4.22 -1.72
N LEU A 116 -3.48 5.08 -2.23
CA LEU A 116 -3.66 5.76 -3.50
C LEU A 116 -2.85 5.04 -4.58
N TYR A 117 -3.54 4.50 -5.59
CA TYR A 117 -2.93 3.96 -6.80
C TYR A 117 -3.05 5.02 -7.89
N PHE A 118 -1.92 5.59 -8.28
CA PHE A 118 -1.87 6.67 -9.27
C PHE A 118 -0.62 6.53 -10.13
N GLN A 119 -0.68 5.59 -11.07
CA GLN A 119 0.41 5.22 -11.97
C GLN A 119 -0.16 4.61 -13.24
N ASP A 120 0.47 4.90 -14.39
CA ASP A 120 0.02 4.44 -15.71
C ASP A 120 -1.48 4.75 -15.93
N ASP A 121 -2.29 3.73 -16.24
CA ASP A 121 -3.74 3.84 -16.46
C ASP A 121 -4.57 3.58 -15.18
N ILE A 122 -3.95 3.69 -14.00
CA ILE A 122 -4.62 3.45 -12.70
C ILE A 122 -4.74 4.77 -11.94
N ALA A 123 -5.98 5.17 -11.66
CA ALA A 123 -6.30 6.26 -10.74
C ALA A 123 -7.40 5.79 -9.78
N ALA A 124 -6.99 5.34 -8.60
CA ALA A 124 -7.88 4.65 -7.68
C ALA A 124 -7.49 4.81 -6.21
N TYR A 125 -8.49 4.62 -5.35
CA TYR A 125 -8.35 4.39 -3.91
C TYR A 125 -8.56 2.92 -3.62
N VAL A 126 -7.75 2.37 -2.70
CA VAL A 126 -8.01 1.08 -2.06
C VAL A 126 -8.12 1.31 -0.57
N TRP A 127 -9.32 1.12 -0.04
CA TRP A 127 -9.63 1.37 1.36
C TRP A 127 -9.40 0.13 2.21
N TYR A 128 -8.98 0.36 3.44
CA TYR A 128 -8.68 -0.69 4.37
C TYR A 128 -9.77 -0.83 5.43
N GLU A 129 -10.06 -2.07 5.80
CA GLU A 129 -10.89 -2.41 6.96
C GLU A 129 -10.17 -3.48 7.76
N ASN A 130 -9.94 -3.21 9.05
CA ASN A 130 -9.16 -4.09 9.94
C ASN A 130 -7.75 -4.41 9.38
N GLY A 131 -7.08 -3.41 8.81
CA GLY A 131 -5.72 -3.52 8.28
C GLY A 131 -5.60 -4.35 6.99
N LYS A 132 -6.70 -4.56 6.27
CA LYS A 132 -6.72 -5.28 4.99
C LYS A 132 -7.51 -4.51 3.95
N PRO A 133 -7.10 -4.55 2.66
CA PRO A 133 -7.91 -4.03 1.56
C PRO A 133 -9.32 -4.64 1.58
N ALA A 134 -10.33 -3.77 1.58
CA ALA A 134 -11.74 -4.16 1.69
C ALA A 134 -12.61 -3.50 0.63
N TYR A 135 -12.27 -2.28 0.21
CA TYR A 135 -13.02 -1.53 -0.78
C TYR A 135 -12.09 -0.86 -1.80
N SER A 136 -12.63 -0.47 -2.95
CA SER A 136 -11.91 0.34 -3.92
C SER A 136 -12.83 1.32 -4.61
N ASN A 137 -12.30 2.47 -4.99
CA ASN A 137 -13.03 3.45 -5.78
C ASN A 137 -12.14 3.96 -6.89
N LEU A 138 -12.70 4.18 -8.07
CA LEU A 138 -12.05 4.99 -9.10
C LEU A 138 -11.91 6.43 -8.60
N MET A 139 -11.04 7.16 -9.27
CA MET A 139 -10.89 8.59 -9.07
C MET A 139 -11.73 9.37 -10.08
N THR A 140 -12.31 10.51 -9.65
CA THR A 140 -12.98 11.43 -10.57
C THR A 140 -11.95 12.13 -11.47
N VAL A 141 -12.41 12.71 -12.59
CA VAL A 141 -11.53 13.51 -13.48
C VAL A 141 -10.87 14.66 -12.71
N ALA A 142 -11.66 15.37 -11.88
CA ALA A 142 -11.12 16.44 -11.03
C ALA A 142 -10.10 15.91 -10.01
N GLY A 143 -10.27 14.68 -9.52
CA GLY A 143 -9.29 14.01 -8.68
C GLY A 143 -7.98 13.73 -9.39
N ILE A 144 -8.04 13.26 -10.64
CA ILE A 144 -6.85 13.02 -11.45
C ILE A 144 -6.06 14.32 -11.63
N ASP A 145 -6.74 15.42 -11.93
CA ASP A 145 -6.10 16.74 -12.05
C ASP A 145 -5.51 17.24 -10.73
N PHE A 146 -6.19 16.99 -9.61
CA PHE A 146 -5.72 17.33 -8.28
C PHE A 146 -4.41 16.61 -7.94
N TYR A 147 -4.32 15.29 -8.10
CA TYR A 147 -3.09 14.56 -7.80
C TYR A 147 -1.98 14.83 -8.81
N ASN A 148 -2.31 15.03 -10.09
CA ASN A 148 -1.33 15.52 -11.06
C ASN A 148 -0.72 16.85 -10.62
N SER A 149 -1.51 17.77 -10.07
CA SER A 149 -1.01 19.06 -9.57
C SER A 149 -0.08 18.88 -8.37
N ILE A 150 -0.41 17.98 -7.44
CA ILE A 150 0.45 17.65 -6.30
C ILE A 150 1.78 17.05 -6.78
N ILE A 151 1.73 16.01 -7.62
CA ILE A 151 2.91 15.28 -8.08
C ILE A 151 3.83 16.19 -8.92
N ASN A 152 3.25 17.04 -9.78
CA ASN A 152 4.02 17.97 -10.61
C ASN A 152 4.57 19.19 -9.86
N SER A 153 4.17 19.40 -8.60
CA SER A 153 4.74 20.48 -7.77
C SER A 153 6.19 20.19 -7.33
N VAL A 154 6.62 18.93 -7.42
CA VAL A 154 7.98 18.52 -7.05
C VAL A 154 8.93 18.69 -8.24
N PRO A 155 10.08 19.37 -8.05
CA PRO A 155 11.13 19.44 -9.06
C PRO A 155 11.63 18.05 -9.46
N LYS A 156 11.79 17.81 -10.77
CA LYS A 156 12.31 16.55 -11.32
C LYS A 156 13.83 16.44 -11.22
#